data_AF-A0A1J6W4J2-F1
#
_entry.id   AF-A0A1J6W4J2-F1
#
_cell.length_a   1.000
_cell.length_b   1.000
_cell.length_c   1.000
_cell.angle_alpha   90.00
_cell.angle_beta   90.00
_cell.angle_gamma   90.00
#
_symmetry.space_group_name_H-M   'P 1'
#
loop_
_entity.id
_entity.type
_entity.pdbx_description
1 polymer ?
#
loop_
_entity_poly.entity_id
_entity_poly.type
_entity_poly.pdbx_seq_one_letter_code
_entity_poly.pdbx_strand_id
1 'polypeptide(L)'
;MMKLSTMKKVMNRLYSEEGDSFIQQILEPWGVDEDTVAIVRASANFVLTFTLEEKRYFLRFNDSSEREYSSIEAELAIVRYLGEK
;
A
#
# COMPACT_ATOMS: atom_id res chain seq x y z
N MET A 1 11.36 -12.37 -2.25
CA MET A 1 10.38 -12.93 -1.29
C MET A 1 10.73 -12.29 0.02
N MET A 2 9.84 -11.43 0.51
CA MET A 2 10.09 -10.63 1.70
C MET A 2 10.54 -11.50 2.86
N LYS A 3 11.61 -11.07 3.53
CA LYS A 3 12.03 -11.71 4.78
C LYS A 3 10.86 -11.65 5.76
N LEU A 4 10.53 -12.79 6.39
CA LEU A 4 9.48 -12.90 7.41
C LEU A 4 9.66 -11.85 8.52
N SER A 5 10.90 -11.52 8.87
CA SER A 5 11.22 -10.46 9.83
C SER A 5 10.80 -9.07 9.35
N THR A 6 10.93 -8.75 8.06
CA THR A 6 10.46 -7.50 7.47
C THR A 6 8.93 -7.45 7.45
N MET A 7 8.27 -8.52 7.03
CA MET A 7 6.81 -8.60 7.05
C MET A 7 6.26 -8.40 8.47
N LYS A 8 6.86 -9.04 9.48
CA LYS A 8 6.49 -8.87 10.89
C LYS A 8 6.65 -7.41 11.36
N LYS A 9 7.73 -6.73 10.95
CA LYS A 9 7.95 -5.30 11.29
C LYS A 9 6.85 -4.41 10.70
N VAL A 10 6.49 -4.62 9.44
CA VAL A 10 5.43 -3.86 8.78
C VAL A 10 4.10 -4.12 9.48
N MET A 11 3.73 -5.38 9.72
CA MET A 11 2.49 -5.73 10.41
C MET A 11 2.43 -5.16 11.82
N ASN A 12 3.52 -5.22 12.59
CA ASN A 12 3.57 -4.63 13.92
C ASN A 12 3.37 -3.10 13.91
N ARG A 13 3.88 -2.41 12.88
CA ARG A 13 3.65 -0.97 12.72
C ARG A 13 2.24 -0.63 12.26
N LEU A 14 1.60 -1.52 11.49
CA LEU A 14 0.21 -1.36 11.05
C LEU A 14 -0.79 -1.55 12.21
N TYR A 15 -0.48 -2.41 13.18
CA TYR A 15 -1.35 -2.73 14.34
C TYR A 15 -0.90 -2.11 15.67
N SER A 16 0.11 -1.22 15.66
CA SER A 16 0.57 -0.56 16.90
C SER A 16 -0.51 0.41 17.39
N GLU A 17 -0.99 0.22 18.63
CA GLU A 17 -1.87 1.18 19.32
C GLU A 17 -1.10 2.41 19.84
N GLU A 18 0.23 2.35 19.85
CA GLU A 18 1.10 3.47 20.25
C GLU A 18 1.78 4.10 19.02
N GLY A 19 1.42 5.35 18.72
CA GLY A 19 2.06 6.21 17.72
C GLY A 19 1.20 6.51 16.48
N ASP A 20 1.48 7.64 15.80
CA ASP A 20 0.84 8.04 14.54
C ASP A 20 0.78 6.86 13.59
N SER A 21 -0.43 6.44 13.20
CA SER A 21 -0.63 5.20 12.47
C SER A 21 0.26 5.22 11.22
N PHE A 22 1.15 4.23 11.08
CA PHE A 22 1.99 4.09 9.89
C PHE A 22 1.12 4.11 8.60
N ILE A 23 -0.14 3.69 8.71
CA ILE A 23 -1.12 3.79 7.65
C ILE A 23 -1.49 5.24 7.36
N GLN A 24 -1.77 6.07 8.38
CA GLN A 24 -2.04 7.49 8.19
C GLN A 24 -0.85 8.20 7.51
N GLN A 25 0.39 7.94 7.94
CA GLN A 25 1.57 8.56 7.31
C GLN A 25 1.72 8.16 5.85
N ILE A 26 1.47 6.88 5.54
CA ILE A 26 1.47 6.44 4.16
C ILE A 26 0.34 7.12 3.40
N LEU A 27 -0.87 7.19 3.97
CA LEU A 27 -2.07 7.67 3.27
C LEU A 27 -2.20 9.20 3.18
N GLU A 28 -1.46 9.94 4.00
CA GLU A 28 -1.44 11.40 4.08
C GLU A 28 -1.38 12.10 2.71
N PRO A 29 -0.53 11.69 1.74
CA PRO A 29 -0.43 12.35 0.45
C PRO A 29 -1.69 12.23 -0.43
N TRP A 30 -2.58 11.28 -0.13
CA TRP A 30 -3.78 11.03 -0.92
C TRP A 30 -5.03 11.71 -0.36
N GLY A 31 -5.05 12.00 0.95
CA GLY A 31 -6.28 12.37 1.67
C GLY A 31 -7.23 11.18 1.78
N VAL A 32 -7.64 10.82 2.99
CA VAL A 32 -8.43 9.60 3.22
C VAL A 32 -9.47 9.83 4.31
N ASP A 33 -10.65 9.25 4.12
CA ASP A 33 -11.63 9.08 5.19
C ASP A 33 -11.09 8.01 6.16
N GLU A 34 -10.53 8.43 7.31
CA GLU A 34 -9.70 7.60 8.20
C GLU A 34 -10.34 6.25 8.57
N ASP A 35 -11.67 6.21 8.71
CA ASP A 35 -12.43 5.01 9.11
C ASP A 35 -12.63 3.99 7.98
N THR A 36 -12.10 4.23 6.79
CA THR A 36 -12.38 3.41 5.60
C THR A 36 -11.22 2.49 5.19
N VAL A 37 -10.11 2.55 5.94
CA VAL A 37 -8.90 1.81 5.65
C VAL A 37 -9.02 0.34 6.06
N ALA A 38 -8.73 -0.58 5.14
CA ALA A 38 -8.61 -2.00 5.45
C ALA A 38 -7.44 -2.68 4.71
N ILE A 39 -6.86 -3.70 5.33
CA ILE A 39 -5.80 -4.53 4.73
C ILE A 39 -6.45 -5.64 3.90
N VAL A 40 -6.18 -5.68 2.59
CA VAL A 40 -6.61 -6.76 1.69
C VAL A 40 -5.55 -7.86 1.60
N ARG A 41 -4.27 -7.49 1.63
CA ARG A 41 -3.16 -8.44 1.52
C ARG A 41 -1.93 -7.95 2.27
N ALA A 42 -1.31 -8.84 3.02
CA ALA A 42 -0.01 -8.62 3.65
C ALA A 42 0.98 -9.69 3.17
N SER A 43 1.84 -9.33 2.21
CA SER A 43 2.88 -10.23 1.68
C SER A 43 4.01 -9.42 1.05
N ALA A 44 4.66 -9.91 -0.02
CA ALA A 44 5.63 -9.14 -0.78
C ALA A 44 5.04 -7.83 -1.35
N ASN A 45 3.76 -7.85 -1.75
CA ASN A 45 2.95 -6.66 -2.03
C ASN A 45 1.94 -6.49 -0.90
N PHE A 46 2.06 -5.41 -0.14
CA PHE A 46 1.01 -4.98 0.79
C PHE A 46 -0.06 -4.25 -0.01
N VAL A 47 -1.31 -4.58 0.27
CA VAL A 47 -2.47 -3.96 -0.38
C VAL A 47 -3.42 -3.48 0.69
N LEU A 48 -3.65 -2.17 0.70
CA LEU A 48 -4.68 -1.51 1.46
C LEU A 48 -5.82 -1.08 0.53
N THR A 49 -7.00 -0.96 1.09
CA THR A 49 -8.18 -0.36 0.49
C THR A 49 -8.59 0.80 1.37
N PHE A 50 -8.98 1.90 0.75
CA PHE A 50 -9.53 3.07 1.44
C PHE A 50 -10.58 3.73 0.54
N THR A 51 -11.40 4.57 1.12
CA THR A 51 -12.39 5.38 0.41
C THR A 51 -11.94 6.84 0.40
N LEU A 52 -12.14 7.49 -0.74
CA LEU A 52 -11.99 8.92 -0.92
C LEU A 52 -13.12 9.38 -1.83
N GLU A 53 -13.91 10.37 -1.39
CA GLU A 53 -15.05 10.90 -2.15
C GLU A 53 -16.01 9.79 -2.63
N GLU A 54 -16.41 8.90 -1.71
CA GLU A 54 -17.29 7.74 -1.97
C GLU A 54 -16.74 6.69 -2.97
N LYS A 55 -15.51 6.86 -3.45
CA LYS A 55 -14.84 5.91 -4.34
C LYS A 55 -13.81 5.09 -3.59
N ARG A 56 -13.81 3.78 -3.85
CA ARG A 56 -12.83 2.86 -3.29
C ARG A 56 -11.55 2.86 -4.12
N TYR A 57 -10.42 3.03 -3.44
CA TYR A 57 -9.08 2.97 -4.01
C TYR A 57 -8.27 1.83 -3.39
N PHE A 58 -7.25 1.40 -4.13
CA PHE A 58 -6.28 0.43 -3.65
C PHE A 58 -4.91 1.09 -3.56
N LEU A 59 -4.29 1.01 -2.40
CA LEU A 59 -2.89 1.36 -2.25
C LEU A 59 -2.04 0.10 -2.18
N ARG A 60 -1.10 -0.03 -3.12
CA ARG A 60 -0.08 -1.07 -3.10
C ARG A 60 1.26 -0.47 -2.71
N PHE A 61 1.89 -1.03 -1.69
CA PHE A 61 3.24 -0.65 -1.29
C PHE A 61 4.09 -1.88 -0.97
N ASN A 62 5.41 -1.68 -1.01
CA ASN A 62 6.41 -2.72 -0.90
C ASN A 62 7.59 -2.19 -0.10
N ASP A 63 8.35 -3.10 0.51
CA ASP A 63 9.69 -2.77 0.98
C ASP A 63 10.61 -2.54 -0.24
N SER A 64 11.54 -1.59 -0.14
CA SER A 64 12.46 -1.26 -1.23
C SER A 64 13.37 -2.41 -1.64
N SER A 65 13.57 -3.41 -0.78
CA SER A 65 14.31 -4.62 -1.13
C SER A 65 13.54 -5.62 -2.01
N GLU A 66 12.21 -5.48 -2.11
CA GLU A 66 11.40 -6.39 -2.94
C GLU A 66 11.25 -5.92 -4.37
N ARG A 67 11.27 -4.59 -4.62
CA ARG A 67 11.02 -4.06 -5.95
C ARG A 67 11.68 -2.70 -6.17
N GLU A 68 12.33 -2.58 -7.32
CA GLU A 68 12.84 -1.30 -7.77
C GLU A 68 11.72 -0.40 -8.34
N TYR A 69 11.92 0.90 -8.21
CA TYR A 69 11.00 1.92 -8.73
C TYR A 69 10.75 1.75 -10.24
N SER A 70 11.80 1.48 -11.01
CA SER A 70 11.75 1.23 -12.46
C SER A 70 10.79 0.09 -12.84
N SER A 71 10.72 -0.95 -12.01
CA SER A 71 9.81 -2.08 -12.22
C SER A 71 8.35 -1.70 -11.96
N ILE A 72 8.10 -0.77 -11.03
CA ILE A 72 6.76 -0.22 -10.78
C ILE A 72 6.33 0.66 -11.97
N GLU A 73 7.21 1.51 -12.48
CA GLU A 73 6.92 2.33 -13.67
C GLU A 73 6.61 1.49 -14.90
N ALA A 74 7.40 0.44 -15.15
CA ALA A 74 7.15 -0.47 -16.26
C ALA A 74 5.78 -1.18 -16.15
N GLU A 75 5.39 -1.61 -14.95
CA GLU A 75 4.07 -2.19 -14.74
C GLU A 75 2.95 -1.17 -14.97
N LEU A 76 3.10 0.05 -14.47
CA LEU A 76 2.13 1.13 -14.68
C LEU A 76 1.98 1.46 -16.17
N ALA A 77 3.07 1.42 -16.94
CA ALA A 77 3.00 1.63 -18.39
C ALA A 77 2.14 0.58 -19.08
N ILE A 78 2.28 -0.70 -18.71
CA ILE A 78 1.45 -1.80 -19.24
C ILE A 78 -0.01 -1.61 -18.84
N VAL A 79 -0.28 -1.31 -17.57
CA VAL A 79 -1.66 -1.12 -17.07
C VAL A 79 -2.34 0.05 -17.78
N ARG A 80 -1.64 1.17 -17.98
CA ARG A 80 -2.16 2.32 -18.74
C ARG A 80 -2.45 1.96 -20.18
N TYR A 81 -1.51 1.30 -20.86
CA TYR A 81 -1.69 0.85 -22.24
C TYR A 81 -2.90 -0.08 -22.41
N LEU A 82 -3.14 -0.96 -21.44
CA LEU A 82 -4.30 -1.85 -21.45
C LEU A 82 -5.61 -1.14 -21.10
N GLY A 83 -5.57 -0.10 -20.25
CA GLY A 83 -6.75 0.69 -19.87
C GLY A 83 -7.19 1.73 -20.88
N GLU A 84 -6.33 2.09 -21.84
CA GLU A 84 -6.65 2.97 -22.97
C GLU A 84 -7.35 2.24 -24.14
N LYS A 85 -7.51 0.91 -24.03
CA LYS A 85 -8.29 0.09 -24.96
C LYS A 85 -9.72 -0.11 -24.47
#